data_AF-A0A834XQD6-F1
#
_entry.id   AF-A0A834XQD6-F1
#
_cell.length_a   1.000
_cell.length_b   1.000
_cell.length_c   1.000
_cell.angle_alpha   90.00
_cell.angle_beta   90.00
_cell.angle_gamma   90.00
#
_symmetry.space_group_name_H-M   'P 1'
#
loop_
_entity.id
_entity.type
_entity.pdbx_description
1 polymer ?
#
loop_
_entity_poly.entity_id
_entity_poly.type
_entity_poly.pdbx_seq_one_letter_code
_entity_poly.pdbx_strand_id
1 'polypeptide(L)'
;MILLDFKESNETMVERFYSKYQPLITRKHQTCVGLGFELLSRLNKLNKKYSGIANGLYLVSCEETIGDIEAYVGGPPAADSGEKEHVLVCLKIVINGRRGVLLLDPGYHVARVVTVMADKLYPHTGWFTQSDEPECKKEYNYSLCQNDNDYVEWHERQTRPGALEQTQVALIYVARPYLTAIDVTERRNLVYNYRSLVSRDTKGHVTAALYFSLGLDNIQTFTIFYRTSNGTKRKIKIPFNKFSSTTKTGPTDEELQMIAECGRQMDMSCDEIDSLLEALAQVTSDTSFIAQVLAINAKINTPVQNQPTISSLFRYFS
;
A
#
# COMPACT_ATOMS: atom_id res chain seq x y z
N MET A 1 -12.20 7.54 7.30
CA MET A 1 -12.94 7.89 6.06
C MET A 1 -14.10 6.93 5.83
N ILE A 2 -13.88 5.63 5.59
CA ILE A 2 -14.98 4.68 5.35
C ILE A 2 -16.10 4.66 6.41
N LEU A 3 -15.78 4.85 7.71
CA LEU A 3 -16.81 4.87 8.75
C LEU A 3 -17.78 6.05 8.63
N LEU A 4 -17.29 7.23 8.26
CA LEU A 4 -18.13 8.42 8.14
C LEU A 4 -19.12 8.21 6.99
N ASP A 5 -18.59 7.81 5.83
CA ASP A 5 -19.40 7.46 4.66
C ASP A 5 -20.40 6.32 4.95
N PHE A 6 -19.99 5.31 5.74
CA PHE A 6 -20.88 4.22 6.18
C PHE A 6 -21.99 4.73 7.09
N LYS A 7 -21.68 5.60 8.06
CA LYS A 7 -22.67 6.19 8.95
C LYS A 7 -23.65 7.09 8.18
N GLU A 8 -23.18 7.80 7.16
CA GLU A 8 -24.02 8.62 6.29
C GLU A 8 -24.89 7.81 5.32
N SER A 9 -24.49 6.57 4.99
CA SER A 9 -25.20 5.75 4.01
C SER A 9 -26.49 5.11 4.51
N ASN A 10 -26.81 5.21 5.81
CA ASN A 10 -27.91 4.50 6.48
C ASN A 10 -27.87 2.95 6.32
N GLU A 11 -26.74 2.37 5.91
CA GLU A 11 -26.60 0.91 5.87
C GLU A 11 -26.25 0.43 7.29
N THR A 12 -26.77 -0.75 7.67
CA THR A 12 -26.48 -1.36 8.98
C THR A 12 -25.42 -2.47 8.87
N MET A 13 -25.16 -2.95 7.66
CA MET A 13 -24.20 -4.00 7.36
C MET A 13 -23.00 -3.44 6.59
N VAL A 14 -21.82 -3.47 7.21
CA VAL A 14 -20.58 -2.97 6.59
C VAL A 14 -20.26 -3.75 5.31
N GLU A 15 -20.56 -5.06 5.24
CA GLU A 15 -20.31 -5.87 4.03
C GLU A 15 -21.15 -5.40 2.82
N ARG A 16 -22.41 -4.99 3.04
CA ARG A 16 -23.27 -4.46 1.97
C ARG A 16 -22.81 -3.09 1.51
N PHE A 17 -22.41 -2.24 2.45
CA PHE A 17 -21.81 -0.95 2.13
C PHE A 17 -20.50 -1.14 1.35
N TYR A 18 -19.60 -1.98 1.85
CA TYR A 18 -18.30 -2.28 1.25
C TYR A 18 -18.42 -2.78 -0.19
N SER A 19 -19.39 -3.63 -0.50
CA SER A 19 -19.57 -4.15 -1.87
C SER A 19 -20.11 -3.11 -2.86
N LYS A 20 -20.86 -2.10 -2.39
CA LYS A 20 -21.43 -1.03 -3.24
C LYS A 20 -20.59 0.24 -3.27
N TYR A 21 -19.76 0.46 -2.25
CA TYR A 21 -18.97 1.67 -2.09
C TYR A 21 -18.06 1.89 -3.31
N GLN A 22 -17.83 3.14 -3.68
CA GLN A 22 -16.93 3.49 -4.78
C GLN A 22 -15.78 4.30 -4.19
N PRO A 23 -14.59 3.70 -4.01
CA PRO A 23 -13.47 4.40 -3.39
C PRO A 23 -13.09 5.66 -4.19
N LEU A 24 -13.02 6.80 -3.49
CA LEU A 24 -12.67 8.07 -4.10
C LEU A 24 -11.16 8.28 -4.07
N ILE A 25 -10.53 8.38 -5.24
CA ILE A 25 -9.13 8.79 -5.34
C ILE A 25 -9.05 10.31 -5.34
N THR A 26 -8.43 10.88 -4.32
CA THR A 26 -8.16 12.33 -4.24
C THR A 26 -6.66 12.61 -4.24
N ARG A 27 -6.26 13.85 -4.51
CA ARG A 27 -4.84 14.25 -4.45
C ARG A 27 -4.20 14.12 -3.07
N LYS A 28 -5.02 13.99 -2.02
CA LYS A 28 -4.57 13.76 -0.64
C LYS A 28 -4.50 12.27 -0.28
N HIS A 29 -4.94 11.35 -1.15
CA HIS A 29 -4.84 9.91 -0.92
C HIS A 29 -3.40 9.45 -1.09
N GLN A 30 -2.77 9.10 0.02
CA GLN A 30 -1.42 8.56 0.09
C GLN A 30 -1.40 7.02 0.02
N THR A 31 -2.31 6.42 -0.75
CA THR A 31 -2.32 4.97 -1.03
C THR A 31 -1.48 4.67 -2.27
N CYS A 32 -1.06 3.41 -2.47
CA CYS A 32 -0.33 3.00 -3.66
C CYS A 32 -1.07 3.37 -4.97
N VAL A 33 -2.40 3.23 -4.98
CA VAL A 33 -3.26 3.60 -6.11
C VAL A 33 -3.27 5.11 -6.34
N GLY A 34 -3.53 5.90 -5.29
CA GLY A 34 -3.56 7.36 -5.38
C GLY A 34 -2.21 7.95 -5.82
N LEU A 35 -1.12 7.47 -5.22
CA LEU A 35 0.24 7.86 -5.56
C LEU A 35 0.63 7.42 -6.98
N GLY A 36 0.20 6.25 -7.42
CA GLY A 36 0.38 5.76 -8.79
C GLY A 36 -0.30 6.68 -9.83
N PHE A 37 -1.55 7.08 -9.59
CA PHE A 37 -2.25 8.02 -10.47
C PHE A 37 -1.61 9.41 -10.49
N GLU A 38 -1.19 9.93 -9.33
CA GLU A 38 -0.47 11.22 -9.27
C GLU A 38 0.85 11.15 -10.05
N LEU A 39 1.60 10.05 -9.92
CA LEU A 39 2.84 9.84 -10.66
C LEU A 39 2.58 9.79 -12.18
N LEU A 40 1.58 9.03 -12.63
CA LEU A 40 1.17 9.00 -14.04
C LEU A 40 0.81 10.39 -14.57
N SER A 41 -0.02 11.14 -13.82
CA SER A 41 -0.41 12.51 -14.17
C SER A 41 0.80 13.43 -14.35
N ARG A 42 1.82 13.31 -13.49
CA ARG A 42 3.07 14.08 -13.61
C ARG A 42 3.91 13.63 -14.78
N LEU A 43 4.12 12.32 -14.96
CA LEU A 43 4.95 11.77 -16.02
C LEU A 43 4.35 12.01 -17.41
N ASN A 44 3.02 12.05 -17.54
CA ASN A 44 2.35 12.39 -18.79
C ASN A 44 2.74 13.77 -19.33
N LYS A 45 3.14 14.70 -18.46
CA LYS A 45 3.64 16.02 -18.88
C LYS A 45 4.96 15.93 -19.64
N LEU A 46 5.73 14.85 -19.46
CA LEU A 46 6.96 14.58 -20.19
C LEU A 46 6.72 14.24 -21.66
N ASN A 47 5.49 13.94 -22.07
CA ASN A 47 5.15 13.63 -23.46
C ASN A 47 5.50 14.77 -24.43
N LYS A 48 5.55 16.03 -23.93
CA LYS A 48 6.02 17.17 -24.72
C LYS A 48 7.49 17.06 -25.12
N LYS A 49 8.32 16.46 -24.26
CA LYS A 49 9.77 16.28 -24.47
C LYS A 49 10.10 14.91 -25.06
N TYR A 50 9.37 13.88 -24.66
CA TYR A 50 9.53 12.49 -25.08
C TYR A 50 8.22 11.99 -25.67
N SER A 51 7.99 12.28 -26.95
CA SER A 51 6.75 11.91 -27.64
C SER A 51 6.49 10.41 -27.56
N GLY A 52 5.28 10.04 -27.17
CA GLY A 52 4.84 8.64 -27.04
C GLY A 52 5.05 8.04 -25.65
N ILE A 53 5.76 8.71 -24.73
CA ILE A 53 6.00 8.17 -23.37
C ILE A 53 4.69 7.92 -22.61
N ALA A 54 3.70 8.80 -22.78
CA ALA A 54 2.41 8.66 -22.11
C ALA A 54 1.65 7.40 -22.55
N ASN A 55 1.85 6.94 -23.80
CA ASN A 55 1.20 5.74 -24.32
C ASN A 55 1.80 4.45 -23.74
N GLY A 56 3.03 4.53 -23.20
CA GLY A 56 3.74 3.39 -22.62
C GLY A 56 3.62 3.29 -21.09
N LEU A 57 3.10 4.32 -20.42
CA LEU A 57 3.00 4.40 -18.96
C LEU A 57 1.63 3.89 -18.48
N TYR A 58 1.62 2.92 -17.56
CA TYR A 58 0.38 2.37 -16.99
C TYR A 58 0.61 1.78 -15.60
N LEU A 59 -0.47 1.61 -14.84
CA LEU A 59 -0.45 0.84 -13.59
C LEU A 59 -0.37 -0.65 -13.88
N VAL A 60 0.37 -1.37 -13.06
CA VAL A 60 0.45 -2.85 -13.04
C VAL A 60 0.06 -3.36 -11.66
N SER A 61 -0.56 -4.55 -11.61
CA SER A 61 -0.88 -5.21 -10.34
C SER A 61 0.36 -5.88 -9.75
N CYS A 62 0.40 -5.93 -8.43
CA CYS A 62 1.41 -6.66 -7.68
C CYS A 62 0.74 -7.51 -6.60
N GLU A 63 1.11 -8.78 -6.57
CA GLU A 63 0.71 -9.76 -5.59
C GLU A 63 1.89 -10.05 -4.67
N GLU A 64 1.78 -9.62 -3.40
CA GLU A 64 2.92 -9.57 -2.48
C GLU A 64 3.22 -10.92 -1.83
N THR A 65 2.20 -11.74 -1.61
CA THR A 65 2.31 -13.01 -0.90
C THR A 65 2.04 -14.18 -1.84
N ILE A 66 3.06 -14.61 -2.59
CA ILE A 66 2.99 -15.77 -3.48
C ILE A 66 3.77 -16.93 -2.87
N GLY A 67 3.07 -18.00 -2.49
CA GLY A 67 3.68 -19.22 -1.97
C GLY A 67 4.28 -20.13 -3.04
N ASP A 68 3.63 -20.20 -4.21
CA ASP A 68 4.06 -21.01 -5.35
C ASP A 68 3.97 -20.16 -6.63
N ILE A 69 5.15 -19.77 -7.15
CA ILE A 69 5.27 -18.95 -8.36
C ILE A 69 4.82 -19.76 -9.59
N GLU A 70 5.21 -21.04 -9.69
CA GLU A 70 4.95 -21.85 -10.88
C GLU A 70 3.45 -22.09 -11.06
N ALA A 71 2.72 -22.30 -9.96
CA ALA A 71 1.27 -22.45 -9.99
C ALA A 71 0.51 -21.13 -10.28
N TYR A 72 1.14 -19.99 -10.03
CA TYR A 72 0.50 -18.67 -10.21
C TYR A 72 0.66 -18.13 -11.65
N VAL A 73 1.82 -18.36 -12.26
CA VAL A 73 2.13 -17.88 -13.61
C VAL A 73 1.53 -18.77 -14.72
N GLY A 74 1.58 -18.33 -15.98
CA GLY A 74 1.02 -19.08 -17.12
C GLY A 74 -0.27 -18.49 -17.69
N GLY A 75 -0.53 -17.22 -17.43
CA GLY A 75 -1.66 -16.48 -17.95
C GLY A 75 -1.90 -15.19 -17.17
N PRO A 76 -2.81 -14.31 -17.65
CA PRO A 76 -3.17 -13.11 -16.92
C PRO A 76 -3.72 -13.46 -15.53
N PRO A 77 -3.37 -12.69 -14.49
CA PRO A 77 -3.87 -12.95 -13.14
C PRO A 77 -5.39 -12.84 -13.15
N ALA A 78 -6.09 -13.79 -12.53
CA ALA A 78 -7.54 -13.76 -12.58
C ALA A 78 -8.07 -12.51 -11.89
N ALA A 79 -9.12 -11.92 -12.45
CA ALA A 79 -9.68 -10.67 -11.95
C ALA A 79 -10.20 -10.81 -10.51
N ASP A 80 -10.68 -12.01 -10.16
CA ASP A 80 -11.36 -12.41 -8.94
C ASP A 80 -10.49 -13.28 -8.00
N SER A 81 -9.38 -13.85 -8.47
CA SER A 81 -8.60 -14.85 -7.72
C SER A 81 -7.26 -14.34 -7.15
N GLY A 82 -7.03 -13.04 -7.13
CA GLY A 82 -5.77 -12.47 -6.66
C GLY A 82 -6.00 -11.41 -5.59
N GLU A 83 -5.33 -11.58 -4.45
CA GLU A 83 -5.04 -10.50 -3.50
C GLU A 83 -4.11 -9.51 -4.22
N LYS A 84 -4.69 -8.61 -5.04
CA LYS A 84 -3.96 -7.53 -5.69
C LYS A 84 -3.73 -6.43 -4.66
N GLU A 85 -2.82 -6.69 -3.74
CA GLU A 85 -2.57 -5.88 -2.55
C GLU A 85 -1.88 -4.55 -2.90
N HIS A 86 -1.17 -4.52 -4.03
CA HIS A 86 -0.37 -3.38 -4.41
C HIS A 86 -0.39 -3.07 -5.91
N VAL A 87 -0.05 -1.82 -6.23
CA VAL A 87 0.10 -1.34 -7.61
C VAL A 87 1.30 -0.42 -7.73
N LEU A 88 1.92 -0.45 -8.91
CA LEU A 88 3.01 0.46 -9.25
C LEU A 88 2.92 0.87 -10.72
N VAL A 89 3.73 1.86 -11.12
CA VAL A 89 3.78 2.36 -12.50
C VAL A 89 4.83 1.59 -13.29
N CYS A 90 4.45 1.16 -14.49
CA CYS A 90 5.32 0.46 -15.43
C CYS A 90 5.46 1.25 -16.73
N LEU A 91 6.63 1.16 -17.36
CA LEU A 91 6.89 1.56 -18.74
C LEU A 91 7.67 0.45 -19.46
N LYS A 92 7.11 -0.09 -20.53
CA LYS A 92 7.83 -1.02 -21.42
C LYS A 92 8.89 -0.27 -22.23
N ILE A 93 10.08 -0.83 -22.30
CA ILE A 93 11.22 -0.24 -23.02
C ILE A 93 11.87 -1.25 -23.96
N VAL A 94 12.49 -0.71 -25.01
CA VAL A 94 13.39 -1.46 -25.90
C VAL A 94 14.66 -0.63 -26.06
N ILE A 95 15.81 -1.20 -25.68
CA ILE A 95 17.12 -0.54 -25.77
C ILE A 95 18.01 -1.39 -26.68
N ASN A 96 18.35 -0.86 -27.86
CA ASN A 96 19.14 -1.57 -28.88
C ASN A 96 18.56 -2.97 -29.20
N GLY A 97 17.25 -3.05 -29.39
CA GLY A 97 16.53 -4.30 -29.67
C GLY A 97 16.26 -5.19 -28.44
N ARG A 98 16.80 -4.84 -27.27
CA ARG A 98 16.64 -5.62 -26.04
C ARG A 98 15.44 -5.13 -25.26
N ARG A 99 14.52 -6.05 -24.93
CA ARG A 99 13.30 -5.74 -24.19
C ARG A 99 13.57 -5.58 -22.69
N GLY A 100 12.81 -4.69 -22.07
CA GLY A 100 12.78 -4.54 -20.62
C GLY A 100 11.58 -3.72 -20.15
N VAL A 101 11.52 -3.49 -18.85
CA VAL A 101 10.54 -2.61 -18.22
C VAL A 101 11.21 -1.67 -17.23
N LEU A 102 10.65 -0.46 -17.08
CA LEU A 102 10.94 0.45 -15.99
C LEU A 102 9.80 0.39 -14.99
N LEU A 103 10.12 0.17 -13.73
CA LEU A 103 9.18 0.11 -12.62
C LEU A 103 9.40 1.32 -11.70
N LEU A 104 8.31 1.99 -11.37
CA LEU A 104 8.30 3.12 -10.43
C LEU A 104 7.25 2.83 -9.37
N ASP A 105 7.70 2.63 -8.14
CA ASP A 105 6.84 2.25 -7.03
C ASP A 105 6.75 3.39 -6.00
N PRO A 106 5.78 4.30 -6.17
CA PRO A 106 5.58 5.37 -5.21
C PRO A 106 4.89 4.87 -3.92
N GLY A 107 4.20 3.72 -3.93
CA GLY A 107 3.52 3.19 -2.75
C GLY A 107 4.48 2.63 -1.70
N TYR A 108 5.53 1.92 -2.14
CA TYR A 108 6.65 1.53 -1.27
C TYR A 108 7.76 2.57 -1.17
N HIS A 109 7.62 3.68 -1.89
CA HIS A 109 8.63 4.74 -2.00
C HIS A 109 10.00 4.17 -2.38
N VAL A 110 10.03 3.34 -3.41
CA VAL A 110 11.30 2.94 -4.04
C VAL A 110 11.87 4.20 -4.69
N ALA A 111 12.92 4.76 -4.08
CA ALA A 111 13.43 6.10 -4.43
C ALA A 111 14.18 6.17 -5.78
N ARG A 112 14.04 5.14 -6.61
CA ARG A 112 14.69 5.01 -7.92
C ARG A 112 13.75 4.36 -8.91
N VAL A 113 14.00 4.62 -10.19
CA VAL A 113 13.42 3.82 -11.27
C VAL A 113 14.16 2.49 -11.32
N VAL A 114 13.44 1.39 -11.18
CA VAL A 114 14.00 0.04 -11.30
C VAL A 114 13.91 -0.39 -12.76
N THR A 115 15.05 -0.73 -13.35
CA THR A 115 15.15 -1.19 -14.73
C THR A 115 15.32 -2.69 -14.77
N VAL A 116 14.36 -3.39 -15.37
CA VAL A 116 14.37 -4.84 -15.52
C VAL A 116 14.57 -5.18 -16.99
N MET A 117 15.82 -5.43 -17.39
CA MET A 117 16.16 -5.93 -18.73
C MET A 117 16.00 -7.45 -18.80
N ALA A 118 15.48 -7.95 -19.93
CA ALA A 118 15.28 -9.39 -20.14
C ALA A 118 16.57 -10.20 -20.17
N ASP A 119 17.68 -9.60 -20.63
CA ASP A 119 19.00 -10.21 -20.66
C ASP A 119 19.79 -10.04 -19.36
N LYS A 120 19.24 -9.33 -18.36
CA LYS A 120 19.88 -8.97 -17.09
C LYS A 120 21.20 -8.17 -17.25
N LEU A 121 21.48 -7.62 -18.43
CA LEU A 121 22.64 -6.79 -18.69
C LEU A 121 22.31 -5.31 -18.47
N TYR A 122 23.35 -4.48 -18.31
CA TYR A 122 23.19 -3.02 -18.20
C TYR A 122 22.23 -2.49 -19.30
N PRO A 123 21.23 -1.65 -18.96
CA PRO A 123 21.03 -0.94 -17.69
C PRO A 123 20.16 -1.65 -16.62
N HIS A 124 20.14 -2.98 -16.56
CA HIS A 124 19.46 -3.73 -15.49
C HIS A 124 19.94 -3.30 -14.08
N THR A 125 19.01 -3.10 -13.14
CA THR A 125 19.32 -2.56 -11.81
C THR A 125 20.02 -3.56 -10.89
N GLY A 126 19.59 -4.83 -10.87
CA GLY A 126 20.07 -5.83 -9.92
C GLY A 126 19.67 -5.54 -8.47
N TRP A 127 20.39 -6.16 -7.53
CA TRP A 127 20.17 -5.95 -6.09
C TRP A 127 20.49 -4.53 -5.65
N PHE A 128 19.62 -3.94 -4.85
CA PHE A 128 19.87 -2.66 -4.19
C PHE A 128 19.28 -2.63 -2.78
N THR A 129 19.90 -1.85 -1.91
CA THR A 129 19.40 -1.60 -0.55
C THR A 129 18.25 -0.61 -0.59
N GLN A 130 17.08 -1.03 -0.12
CA GLN A 130 15.90 -0.17 0.04
C GLN A 130 15.94 0.57 1.37
N SER A 131 16.37 -0.09 2.44
CA SER A 131 16.54 0.53 3.75
C SER A 131 17.64 -0.17 4.54
N ASP A 132 18.41 0.60 5.30
CA ASP A 132 19.47 0.11 6.17
C ASP A 132 19.33 0.80 7.53
N GLU A 133 18.51 0.22 8.40
CA GLU A 133 18.28 0.72 9.75
C GLU A 133 18.96 -0.24 10.74
N PRO A 134 19.39 0.24 11.93
CA PRO A 134 20.10 -0.59 12.92
C PRO A 134 19.39 -1.91 13.27
N GLU A 135 18.05 -1.90 13.29
CA GLU A 135 17.25 -3.08 13.60
C GLU A 135 16.96 -3.97 12.39
N CYS A 136 17.15 -3.48 11.16
CA CYS A 136 16.70 -4.13 9.94
C CYS A 136 17.31 -3.54 8.67
N LYS A 137 17.96 -4.40 7.88
CA LYS A 137 18.34 -4.12 6.49
C LYS A 137 17.34 -4.79 5.54
N LYS A 138 16.87 -4.07 4.53
CA LYS A 138 16.01 -4.57 3.44
C LYS A 138 16.66 -4.32 2.09
N GLU A 139 16.67 -5.33 1.24
CA GLU A 139 17.25 -5.29 -0.11
C GLU A 139 16.27 -5.87 -1.11
N TYR A 140 16.17 -5.23 -2.29
CA TYR A 140 15.27 -5.64 -3.35
C TYR A 140 16.03 -6.02 -4.61
N ASN A 141 15.46 -6.93 -5.38
CA ASN A 141 15.90 -7.28 -6.74
C ASN A 141 14.71 -7.63 -7.60
N TYR A 142 14.75 -7.23 -8.88
CA TYR A 142 13.65 -7.41 -9.80
C TYR A 142 14.14 -8.10 -11.07
N SER A 143 13.48 -9.18 -11.47
CA SER A 143 13.81 -9.91 -12.71
C SER A 143 12.55 -10.40 -13.41
N LEU A 144 12.56 -10.47 -14.75
CA LEU A 144 11.48 -11.16 -15.45
C LEU A 144 11.41 -12.62 -14.97
N CYS A 145 10.18 -13.11 -14.79
CA CYS A 145 9.95 -14.50 -14.44
C CYS A 145 10.43 -15.39 -15.59
N GLN A 146 11.11 -16.48 -15.23
CA GLN A 146 11.71 -17.38 -16.22
C GLN A 146 10.66 -18.15 -17.03
N ASN A 147 9.56 -18.51 -16.38
CA ASN A 147 8.49 -19.32 -16.95
C ASN A 147 7.47 -18.46 -17.70
N ASP A 148 7.34 -17.18 -17.34
CA ASP A 148 6.39 -16.26 -17.95
C ASP A 148 6.91 -14.82 -17.94
N ASN A 149 7.41 -14.35 -19.09
CA ASN A 149 7.99 -13.00 -19.21
C ASN A 149 6.95 -11.86 -19.11
N ASP A 150 5.66 -12.19 -18.97
CA ASP A 150 4.63 -11.22 -18.64
C ASP A 150 4.65 -10.83 -17.14
N TYR A 151 5.41 -11.55 -16.31
CA TYR A 151 5.62 -11.26 -14.91
C TYR A 151 7.04 -10.77 -14.61
N VAL A 152 7.14 -9.86 -13.66
CA VAL A 152 8.38 -9.53 -12.95
C VAL A 152 8.30 -10.11 -11.55
N GLU A 153 9.31 -10.89 -11.17
CA GLU A 153 9.55 -11.31 -9.80
C GLU A 153 10.27 -10.19 -9.04
N TRP A 154 9.68 -9.74 -7.94
CA TRP A 154 10.29 -8.85 -6.97
C TRP A 154 10.72 -9.67 -5.76
N HIS A 155 12.03 -9.83 -5.60
CA HIS A 155 12.66 -10.52 -4.49
C HIS A 155 13.02 -9.52 -3.39
N GLU A 156 12.56 -9.77 -2.17
CA GLU A 156 12.96 -9.05 -0.96
C GLU A 156 13.88 -9.94 -0.11
N ARG A 157 14.96 -9.35 0.40
CA ARG A 157 15.79 -9.91 1.48
C ARG A 157 15.71 -8.99 2.68
N GLN A 158 15.41 -9.57 3.83
CA GLN A 158 15.39 -8.88 5.10
C GLN A 158 16.40 -9.53 6.06
N THR A 159 17.34 -8.72 6.55
CA THR A 159 18.35 -9.14 7.53
C THR A 159 18.16 -8.34 8.81
N ARG A 160 18.12 -9.03 9.96
CA ARG A 160 18.06 -8.40 11.29
C ARG A 160 19.20 -8.93 12.16
N PRO A 161 19.78 -8.10 13.05
CA PRO A 161 20.81 -8.56 13.97
C PRO A 161 20.32 -9.77 14.80
N GLY A 162 21.05 -10.88 14.75
CA GLY A 162 20.74 -12.09 15.52
C GLY A 162 19.59 -12.95 14.98
N ALA A 163 19.05 -12.65 13.79
CA ALA A 163 18.03 -13.48 13.13
C ALA A 163 18.55 -14.04 11.81
N LEU A 164 17.92 -15.14 11.35
CA LEU A 164 18.15 -15.66 10.01
C LEU A 164 17.61 -14.69 8.95
N GLU A 165 18.27 -14.65 7.80
CA GLU A 165 17.80 -13.92 6.62
C GLU A 165 16.40 -14.42 6.22
N GLN A 166 15.49 -13.48 5.99
CA GLN A 166 14.15 -13.77 5.50
C GLN A 166 14.05 -13.33 4.04
N THR A 167 13.48 -14.19 3.21
CA THR A 167 13.25 -13.92 1.79
C THR A 167 11.77 -13.99 1.46
N GLN A 168 11.31 -13.07 0.63
CA GLN A 168 9.95 -13.06 0.08
C GLN A 168 10.00 -12.77 -1.41
N VAL A 169 9.03 -13.31 -2.16
CA VAL A 169 8.86 -13.00 -3.57
C VAL A 169 7.45 -12.50 -3.80
N ALA A 170 7.36 -11.35 -4.45
CA ALA A 170 6.14 -10.79 -5.01
C ALA A 170 6.15 -10.92 -6.53
N LEU A 171 4.97 -11.01 -7.14
CA LEU A 171 4.82 -11.02 -8.60
C LEU A 171 4.19 -9.72 -9.06
N ILE A 172 4.66 -9.22 -10.21
CA ILE A 172 4.15 -8.00 -10.83
C ILE A 172 3.77 -8.34 -12.27
N TYR A 173 2.48 -8.24 -12.61
CA TYR A 173 2.02 -8.54 -13.96
C TYR A 173 2.16 -7.32 -14.88
N VAL A 174 3.12 -7.37 -15.80
CA VAL A 174 3.53 -6.24 -16.65
C VAL A 174 3.05 -6.34 -18.11
N ALA A 175 2.28 -7.38 -18.47
CA ALA A 175 1.85 -7.56 -19.85
C ALA A 175 0.93 -6.44 -20.36
N ARG A 176 0.07 -5.89 -19.50
CA ARG A 176 -0.99 -4.93 -19.87
C ARG A 176 -1.38 -4.04 -18.68
N PRO A 177 -2.09 -2.91 -18.94
CA PRO A 177 -2.61 -2.04 -17.89
C PRO A 177 -3.54 -2.76 -16.91
N TYR A 178 -3.37 -2.43 -15.63
CA TYR A 178 -4.26 -2.85 -14.55
C TYR A 178 -5.39 -1.83 -14.37
N LEU A 179 -6.58 -2.18 -14.86
CA LEU A 179 -7.72 -1.27 -14.97
C LEU A 179 -8.65 -1.25 -13.75
N THR A 180 -8.51 -2.20 -12.82
CA THR A 180 -9.39 -2.34 -11.65
C THR A 180 -8.71 -1.99 -10.32
N ALA A 181 -7.65 -1.16 -10.37
CA ALA A 181 -6.89 -0.75 -9.19
C ALA A 181 -7.76 -0.09 -8.11
N ILE A 182 -8.78 0.67 -8.50
CA ILE A 182 -9.71 1.29 -7.54
C ILE A 182 -10.63 0.23 -6.93
N ASP A 183 -11.29 -0.58 -7.78
CA ASP A 183 -12.29 -1.53 -7.32
C ASP A 183 -11.73 -2.72 -6.53
N VAL A 184 -10.45 -3.04 -6.70
CA VAL A 184 -9.82 -4.17 -6.04
C VAL A 184 -8.80 -3.69 -5.00
N THR A 185 -7.72 -3.03 -5.42
CA THR A 185 -6.62 -2.63 -4.50
C THR A 185 -7.04 -1.53 -3.53
N GLU A 186 -7.62 -0.43 -4.02
CA GLU A 186 -8.07 0.66 -3.13
C GLU A 186 -9.21 0.19 -2.23
N ARG A 187 -10.14 -0.60 -2.77
CA ARG A 187 -11.21 -1.20 -1.97
C ARG A 187 -10.66 -2.11 -0.86
N ARG A 188 -9.68 -2.97 -1.16
CA ARG A 188 -9.02 -3.84 -0.17
C ARG A 188 -8.43 -3.04 0.98
N ASN A 189 -7.86 -1.87 0.69
CA ASN A 189 -7.28 -0.96 1.70
C ASN A 189 -8.28 -0.51 2.77
N LEU A 190 -9.57 -0.43 2.42
CA LEU A 190 -10.61 -0.01 3.36
C LEU A 190 -10.78 -0.97 4.53
N VAL A 191 -10.48 -2.26 4.32
CA VAL A 191 -10.74 -3.33 5.27
C VAL A 191 -9.49 -4.07 5.75
N TYR A 192 -8.27 -3.63 5.42
CA TYR A 192 -7.08 -4.15 6.12
C TYR A 192 -7.26 -4.01 7.65
N ASN A 193 -6.54 -4.74 8.47
CA ASN A 193 -6.53 -4.47 9.92
C ASN A 193 -5.40 -3.50 10.31
N TYR A 194 -4.27 -3.54 9.61
CA TYR A 194 -3.17 -2.61 9.82
C TYR A 194 -3.40 -1.29 9.06
N ARG A 195 -3.13 -0.16 9.71
CA ARG A 195 -3.25 1.19 9.13
C ARG A 195 -1.97 1.95 9.41
N SER A 196 -1.49 2.68 8.42
CA SER A 196 -0.34 3.56 8.58
C SER A 196 -0.46 4.80 7.70
N LEU A 197 0.00 5.92 8.26
CA LEU A 197 0.36 7.15 7.56
C LEU A 197 1.86 7.33 7.74
N VAL A 198 2.59 7.54 6.64
CA VAL A 198 4.06 7.51 6.66
C VAL A 198 4.60 8.68 5.85
N SER A 199 5.50 9.45 6.45
CA SER A 199 6.30 10.48 5.78
C SER A 199 7.71 9.97 5.52
N ARG A 200 8.27 10.32 4.37
CA ARG A 200 9.61 9.89 3.94
C ARG A 200 10.39 11.04 3.33
N ASP A 201 11.71 10.95 3.41
CA ASP A 201 12.62 11.86 2.71
C ASP A 201 12.73 11.53 1.21
N THR A 202 13.49 12.35 0.47
CA THR A 202 13.71 12.17 -0.97
C THR A 202 14.49 10.92 -1.34
N LYS A 203 15.08 10.23 -0.36
CA LYS A 203 15.78 8.95 -0.53
C LYS A 203 14.91 7.76 -0.13
N GLY A 204 13.65 8.00 0.28
CA GLY A 204 12.70 6.97 0.69
C GLY A 204 12.80 6.54 2.15
N HIS A 205 13.68 7.15 2.96
CA HIS A 205 13.78 6.82 4.39
C HIS A 205 12.60 7.39 5.16
N VAL A 206 12.08 6.63 6.12
CA VAL A 206 10.95 7.08 6.95
C VAL A 206 11.41 8.16 7.93
N THR A 207 10.76 9.31 7.88
CA THR A 207 11.04 10.46 8.75
C THR A 207 10.06 10.53 9.91
N ALA A 208 8.78 10.26 9.64
CA ALA A 208 7.72 10.20 10.63
C ALA A 208 6.63 9.19 10.21
N ALA A 209 5.90 8.66 11.19
CA ALA A 209 4.73 7.84 10.90
C ALA A 209 3.74 7.83 12.05
N LEU A 210 2.48 7.56 11.71
CA LEU A 210 1.41 7.14 12.60
C LEU A 210 0.94 5.77 12.13
N TYR A 211 0.85 4.78 13.01
CA TYR A 211 0.34 3.47 12.65
C TYR A 211 -0.36 2.75 13.80
N PHE A 212 -1.29 1.87 13.46
CA PHE A 212 -2.06 1.07 14.40
C PHE A 212 -2.63 -0.18 13.72
N SER A 213 -3.02 -1.17 14.53
CA SER A 213 -3.80 -2.32 14.09
C SER A 213 -5.17 -2.25 14.73
N LEU A 214 -6.21 -2.49 13.94
CA LEU A 214 -7.55 -2.74 14.46
C LEU A 214 -7.58 -4.12 15.11
N GLY A 215 -8.09 -4.17 16.35
CA GLY A 215 -8.33 -5.41 17.08
C GLY A 215 -9.69 -5.37 17.79
N LEU A 216 -10.05 -6.50 18.42
CA LEU A 216 -11.24 -6.60 19.27
C LEU A 216 -10.96 -6.17 20.72
N ASP A 217 -9.76 -5.67 21.00
CA ASP A 217 -9.37 -5.21 22.34
C ASP A 217 -10.21 -4.00 22.78
N ASN A 218 -10.50 -3.94 24.08
CA ASN A 218 -11.27 -2.84 24.68
C ASN A 218 -10.57 -1.47 24.55
N ILE A 219 -9.24 -1.44 24.43
CA ILE A 219 -8.47 -0.20 24.30
C ILE A 219 -7.57 -0.31 23.06
N GLN A 220 -8.01 0.36 22.00
CA GLN A 220 -7.21 0.53 20.79
C GLN A 220 -6.12 1.59 21.03
N THR A 221 -4.94 1.35 20.46
CA THR A 221 -3.77 2.23 20.60
C THR A 221 -3.14 2.48 19.24
N PHE A 222 -2.54 3.65 19.07
CA PHE A 222 -1.68 3.95 17.94
C PHE A 222 -0.26 4.23 18.39
N THR A 223 0.66 4.14 17.44
CA THR A 223 2.05 4.50 17.65
C THR A 223 2.40 5.61 16.69
N ILE A 224 3.06 6.64 17.21
CA ILE A 224 3.73 7.64 16.38
C ILE A 224 5.23 7.53 16.55
N PHE A 225 5.96 7.93 15.52
CA PHE A 225 7.37 8.27 15.64
C PHE A 225 7.74 9.40 14.71
N TYR A 226 8.84 10.08 15.04
CA TYR A 226 9.48 11.07 14.21
C TYR A 226 10.99 11.09 14.45
N ARG A 227 11.77 11.67 13.54
CA ARG A 227 13.21 11.88 13.71
C ARG A 227 13.48 13.26 14.31
N THR A 228 14.23 13.32 15.40
CA THR A 228 14.69 14.60 15.99
C THR A 228 15.80 15.22 15.14
N SER A 229 16.14 16.48 15.42
CA SER A 229 17.17 17.24 14.68
C SER A 229 18.55 16.58 14.66
N ASN A 230 18.88 15.78 15.69
CA ASN A 230 20.10 14.97 15.77
C ASN A 230 19.99 13.59 15.09
N GLY A 231 18.89 13.32 14.38
CA GLY A 231 18.63 12.05 13.69
C GLY A 231 18.09 10.92 14.57
N THR A 232 17.90 11.13 15.89
CA THR A 232 17.34 10.10 16.77
C THR A 232 15.86 9.88 16.52
N LYS A 233 15.42 8.61 16.51
CA LYS A 233 13.99 8.25 16.40
C LYS A 233 13.33 8.35 17.77
N ARG A 234 12.33 9.23 17.92
CA ARG A 234 11.44 9.25 19.09
C ARG A 234 10.15 8.53 18.76
N LYS A 235 9.69 7.66 19.66
CA LYS A 235 8.53 6.79 19.45
C LYS A 235 7.69 6.74 20.73
N ILE A 236 6.37 6.84 20.58
CA ILE A 236 5.41 6.70 21.70
C ILE A 236 4.17 5.95 21.22
N LYS A 237 3.57 5.18 22.14
CA LYS A 237 2.31 4.46 21.94
C LYS A 237 1.23 5.09 22.80
N ILE A 238 0.13 5.53 22.19
CA ILE A 238 -0.91 6.34 22.81
C ILE A 238 -2.28 5.66 22.61
N PRO A 239 -3.13 5.56 23.65
CA PRO A 239 -4.52 5.12 23.51
C PRO A 239 -5.39 6.10 22.71
N PHE A 240 -6.22 5.59 21.80
CA PHE A 240 -7.14 6.43 21.02
C PHE A 240 -8.21 7.10 21.89
N ASN A 241 -8.62 6.47 23.00
CA ASN A 241 -9.66 7.01 23.87
C ASN A 241 -9.29 8.37 24.49
N LYS A 242 -8.00 8.74 24.57
CA LYS A 242 -7.56 10.08 24.99
C LYS A 242 -8.07 11.21 24.07
N PHE A 243 -8.45 10.88 22.83
CA PHE A 243 -8.97 11.84 21.83
C PHE A 243 -10.50 11.72 21.66
N SER A 244 -11.18 10.99 22.54
CA SER A 244 -12.65 10.97 22.57
C SER A 244 -13.16 12.10 23.46
N SER A 245 -14.19 12.81 22.98
CA SER A 245 -14.92 13.85 23.74
C SER A 245 -15.57 13.34 25.03
N THR A 246 -15.68 12.01 25.20
CA THR A 246 -16.30 11.38 26.37
C THR A 246 -15.31 11.04 27.49
N THR A 247 -14.01 11.14 27.25
CA THR A 247 -12.97 10.69 28.18
C THR A 247 -12.58 11.81 29.13
N LYS A 248 -12.48 11.51 30.44
CA LYS A 248 -12.08 12.49 31.46
C LYS A 248 -10.59 12.83 31.43
N THR A 249 -9.77 11.95 30.85
CA THR A 249 -8.31 12.08 30.82
C THR A 249 -7.85 12.25 29.39
N GLY A 250 -7.48 13.48 29.02
CA GLY A 250 -6.93 13.79 27.71
C GLY A 250 -5.46 13.37 27.56
N PRO A 251 -4.84 13.69 26.42
CA PRO A 251 -3.40 13.54 26.22
C PRO A 251 -2.62 14.44 27.17
N THR A 252 -1.44 13.98 27.58
CA THR A 252 -0.48 14.78 28.36
C THR A 252 0.20 15.82 27.48
N ASP A 253 0.79 16.86 28.08
CA ASP A 253 1.54 17.89 27.34
C ASP A 253 2.69 17.29 26.51
N GLU A 254 3.37 16.26 27.02
CA GLU A 254 4.43 15.55 26.29
C GLU A 254 3.87 14.82 25.06
N GLU A 255 2.72 14.13 25.21
CA GLU A 255 2.06 13.46 24.09
C GLU A 255 1.63 14.47 23.01
N LEU A 256 1.04 15.61 23.41
CA LEU A 256 0.65 16.68 22.48
C LEU A 256 1.86 17.24 21.73
N GLN A 257 2.98 17.46 22.42
CA GLN A 257 4.22 17.93 21.79
C GLN A 257 4.75 16.92 20.76
N MET A 258 4.74 15.62 21.09
CA MET A 258 5.18 14.57 20.18
C MET A 258 4.26 14.43 18.96
N ILE A 259 2.94 14.57 19.16
CA ILE A 259 1.95 14.55 18.08
C ILE A 259 2.16 15.73 17.14
N ALA A 260 2.30 16.94 17.67
CA ALA A 260 2.54 18.14 16.88
C ALA A 260 3.80 18.03 16.02
N GLU A 261 4.91 17.53 16.59
CA GLU A 261 6.15 17.34 15.85
C GLU A 261 6.04 16.24 14.79
N CYS A 262 5.33 15.14 15.09
CA CYS A 262 5.03 14.10 14.10
C CYS A 262 4.19 14.66 12.95
N GLY A 263 3.11 15.39 13.26
CA GLY A 263 2.23 16.05 12.27
C GLY A 263 3.01 17.02 11.38
N ARG A 264 3.88 17.86 11.96
CA ARG A 264 4.75 18.77 11.21
C ARG A 264 5.63 18.05 10.20
N GLN A 265 6.20 16.88 10.55
CA GLN A 265 7.01 16.07 9.62
C GLN A 265 6.18 15.30 8.59
N MET A 266 4.88 15.13 8.83
CA MET A 266 3.91 14.57 7.88
C MET A 266 3.21 15.63 7.02
N ASP A 267 3.65 16.90 7.08
CA ASP A 267 3.03 18.03 6.37
C ASP A 267 1.56 18.24 6.76
N MET A 268 1.25 18.03 8.03
CA MET A 268 -0.07 18.25 8.63
C MET A 268 0.00 19.41 9.62
N SER A 269 -1.00 20.28 9.57
CA SER A 269 -1.26 21.25 10.63
C SER A 269 -1.71 20.56 11.93
N CYS A 270 -1.62 21.27 13.06
CA CYS A 270 -2.14 20.77 14.34
C CYS A 270 -3.63 20.39 14.22
N ASP A 271 -4.44 21.27 13.63
CA ASP A 271 -5.88 21.04 13.44
C ASP A 271 -6.16 19.79 12.59
N GLU A 272 -5.34 19.54 11.55
CA GLU A 272 -5.49 18.36 10.68
C GLU A 272 -5.15 17.05 11.42
N ILE A 273 -4.06 17.02 12.22
CA ILE A 273 -3.70 15.81 12.96
C ILE A 273 -4.64 15.55 14.13
N ASP A 274 -5.10 16.60 14.81
CA ASP A 274 -6.07 16.48 15.90
C ASP A 274 -7.41 15.97 15.37
N SER A 275 -7.92 16.56 14.28
CA SER A 275 -9.15 16.10 13.62
C SER A 275 -9.04 14.64 13.15
N LEU A 276 -7.87 14.23 12.65
CA LEU A 276 -7.61 12.84 12.28
C LEU A 276 -7.67 11.92 13.50
N LEU A 277 -7.01 12.28 14.61
CA LEU A 277 -6.98 11.47 15.83
C LEU A 277 -8.35 11.36 16.49
N GLU A 278 -9.14 12.44 16.51
CA GLU A 278 -10.53 12.43 16.96
C GLU A 278 -11.40 11.52 16.10
N ALA A 279 -11.30 11.62 14.77
CA ALA A 279 -12.04 10.76 13.86
C ALA A 279 -11.64 9.28 14.05
N LEU A 280 -10.35 8.99 14.24
CA LEU A 280 -9.88 7.63 14.54
C LEU A 280 -10.34 7.13 15.91
N ALA A 281 -10.43 7.99 16.92
CA ALA A 281 -10.98 7.65 18.22
C ALA A 281 -12.47 7.26 18.12
N GLN A 282 -13.25 8.02 17.34
CA GLN A 282 -14.64 7.66 17.05
C GLN A 282 -14.74 6.30 16.34
N VAL A 283 -13.88 6.06 15.34
CA VAL A 283 -13.84 4.78 14.63
C VAL A 283 -13.52 3.61 15.55
N THR A 284 -12.47 3.76 16.35
CA THR A 284 -11.96 2.70 17.20
C THR A 284 -12.83 2.42 18.43
N SER A 285 -13.77 3.31 18.74
CA SER A 285 -14.79 3.10 19.77
C SER A 285 -16.02 2.29 19.29
N ASP A 286 -16.22 2.18 17.97
CA ASP A 286 -17.34 1.44 17.38
C ASP A 286 -16.97 -0.04 17.21
N THR A 287 -17.14 -0.81 18.29
CA THR A 287 -16.75 -2.23 18.32
C THR A 287 -17.53 -3.09 17.33
N SER A 288 -18.79 -2.75 17.05
CA SER A 288 -19.61 -3.44 16.04
C SER A 288 -19.05 -3.22 14.63
N PHE A 289 -18.73 -1.97 14.30
CA PHE A 289 -18.10 -1.66 13.02
C PHE A 289 -16.76 -2.36 12.85
N ILE A 290 -15.89 -2.32 13.87
CA ILE A 290 -14.57 -2.99 13.83
C ILE A 290 -14.73 -4.49 13.63
N ALA A 291 -15.63 -5.14 14.37
CA ALA A 291 -15.88 -6.57 14.24
C ALA A 291 -16.29 -6.94 12.80
N GLN A 292 -17.15 -6.15 12.17
CA GLN A 292 -17.56 -6.38 10.77
C GLN A 292 -16.40 -6.13 9.78
N VAL A 293 -15.59 -5.08 9.96
CA VAL A 293 -14.40 -4.83 9.13
C VAL A 293 -13.41 -5.99 9.24
N LEU A 294 -13.13 -6.46 10.45
CA LEU A 294 -12.23 -7.59 10.69
C LEU A 294 -12.79 -8.90 10.10
N ALA A 295 -14.10 -9.11 10.14
CA ALA A 295 -14.73 -10.26 9.51
C ALA A 295 -14.58 -10.23 7.98
N ILE A 296 -14.76 -9.08 7.33
CA ILE A 296 -14.52 -8.92 5.89
C ILE A 296 -13.04 -9.17 5.57
N ASN A 297 -12.12 -8.59 6.35
CA ASN A 297 -10.68 -8.80 6.21
C ASN A 297 -10.30 -10.29 6.27
N ALA A 298 -10.82 -11.00 7.27
CA ALA A 298 -10.57 -12.43 7.45
C ALA A 298 -11.14 -13.27 6.30
N LYS A 299 -12.36 -12.94 5.82
CA LYS A 299 -13.00 -13.61 4.68
C LYS A 299 -12.18 -13.46 3.40
N ILE A 300 -11.61 -12.28 3.16
CA ILE A 300 -10.75 -12.03 1.99
C ILE A 300 -9.44 -12.83 2.11
N ASN A 301 -8.82 -12.84 3.29
CA ASN A 301 -7.55 -13.53 3.54
C ASN A 301 -7.69 -15.04 3.76
N THR A 302 -8.92 -15.59 3.74
CA THR A 302 -9.12 -17.03 3.86
C THR A 302 -8.81 -17.64 2.50
N PRO A 303 -7.84 -18.58 2.39
CA PRO A 303 -7.56 -19.26 1.15
C PRO A 303 -8.85 -19.91 0.64
N VAL A 304 -9.24 -19.65 -0.61
CA VAL A 304 -10.42 -20.27 -1.22
C VAL A 304 -10.15 -21.76 -1.41
N GLN A 305 -10.32 -22.56 -0.36
CA GLN A 305 -10.56 -23.99 -0.49
C GLN A 305 -12.04 -24.16 -0.86
N ASN A 306 -12.28 -24.45 -2.14
CA ASN A 306 -13.54 -24.98 -2.68
C ASN A 306 -14.82 -24.15 -2.43
N GLN A 307 -15.00 -23.06 -3.19
CA GLN A 307 -16.35 -22.62 -3.57
C GLN A 307 -16.49 -22.60 -5.10
N PRO A 308 -17.60 -23.13 -5.66
CA PRO A 308 -17.82 -23.11 -7.10
C PRO A 308 -17.91 -21.66 -7.55
N THR A 309 -17.02 -21.28 -8.46
CA THR A 309 -16.95 -19.96 -9.08
C THR A 309 -18.32 -19.49 -9.55
N ILE A 310 -18.72 -18.28 -9.14
CA ILE A 310 -19.81 -17.51 -9.75
C ILE A 310 -19.31 -17.01 -11.12
N SER A 311 -19.04 -17.94 -12.04
CA SER A 311 -18.61 -17.65 -13.41
C SER A 311 -19.79 -17.64 -14.40
N SER A 312 -21.03 -17.66 -13.91
CA SER A 312 -22.22 -17.83 -14.76
C SER A 312 -22.97 -16.54 -15.13
N LEU A 313 -22.57 -15.36 -14.66
CA LEU A 313 -23.39 -14.15 -14.82
C LEU A 313 -22.83 -13.02 -15.70
N PHE A 314 -21.60 -13.11 -16.22
CA PHE A 314 -21.04 -12.08 -17.12
C PHE A 314 -20.75 -12.54 -18.55
N ARG A 315 -21.43 -13.61 -19.02
CA ARG A 315 -21.33 -14.07 -20.43
C ARG A 315 -22.33 -13.46 -21.41
N TYR A 316 -23.14 -12.51 -21.00
CA TYR A 316 -24.04 -11.80 -21.91
C TYR A 316 -23.76 -10.31 -21.80
N PHE A 317 -22.97 -9.80 -22.75
CA PHE A 317 -23.04 -8.48 -23.39
C PHE A 317 -21.68 -8.25 -24.06
N SER A 318 -21.55 -8.84 -25.25
CA SER A 318 -20.55 -8.52 -26.27
C SER A 318 -21.18 -7.60 -27.30
#